data_AF-A0AA96JTK2-F1
#
_entry.id   AF-A0AA96JTK2-F1
#
_cell.length_a   1.000
_cell.length_b   1.000
_cell.length_c   1.000
_cell.angle_alpha   90.00
_cell.angle_beta   90.00
_cell.angle_gamma   90.00
#
_symmetry.space_group_name_H-M   'P 1'
#
loop_
_entity.id
_entity.type
_entity.pdbx_description
1 polymer ?
#
loop_
_entity_poly.entity_id
_entity_poly.type
_entity_poly.pdbx_seq_one_letter_code
_entity_poly.pdbx_strand_id
1 'polypeptide(L)'
;MGSPATLRRSLALLAAGATALTAGTVAVPAASTAASVSLSGVHVRPASAGHHSAVGRTAPLSTSECVSQIGIHCYSPLQYRTAYNLDPLYREGITGKGRTIVIVDSFGSPTIQHDLEVFDKQWGLPDTKVEVVKWGDVPEFDPKNPDHTGWAGETTLDVEYAHAIAPDAHIIVVATGVAETEGTTGLPEMMDAEKALIKAGRADVISQSFGATENTFPGFDKGDFKSLTDLRYAFKEAAAHDVTVLAASGDNGATDAQENGEDLYPHRVNSWPSADPLVTSIGGTQLTLDDAGKHTAPDKVWHDKYGAGGGGVSGVFERPWYQAGVAGVTGNHRGTPDISMSAAVDGGAWTYESYDPTSVGWHLTGGTSEATPVFSGVVALADQLAGHRLGQINWRLYGLSLLPPKWSGLVDVTEGDNSWDKVTGYQAAKGYDLASGLGTIDGAKFVHALAGR
;
A
#
# COMPACT_ATOMS: atom_id res chain seq x y z
N MET A 1 -46.19 -1.51 -66.39
CA MET A 1 -46.94 -2.60 -65.71
C MET A 1 -46.44 -2.62 -64.28
N GLY A 2 -47.16 -2.38 -63.20
CA GLY A 2 -48.50 -1.90 -62.90
C GLY A 2 -48.47 -1.62 -61.38
N SER A 3 -49.00 -0.47 -60.96
CA SER A 3 -49.02 0.05 -59.58
C SER A 3 -50.02 -0.72 -58.66
N PRO A 4 -50.11 -0.39 -57.35
CA PRO A 4 -50.36 -1.31 -56.24
C PRO A 4 -51.84 -1.33 -55.79
N ALA A 5 -52.19 -2.21 -54.85
CA ALA A 5 -53.51 -2.25 -54.23
C ALA A 5 -53.46 -2.19 -52.69
N THR A 6 -54.15 -1.15 -52.20
CA THR A 6 -54.43 -0.72 -50.83
C THR A 6 -55.53 -1.52 -50.12
N LEU A 7 -55.49 -1.44 -48.78
CA LEU A 7 -56.57 -1.41 -47.77
C LEU A 7 -57.78 -2.38 -47.90
N ARG A 8 -58.04 -3.09 -46.79
CA ARG A 8 -59.41 -3.34 -46.31
C ARG A 8 -59.54 -2.98 -44.84
N ARG A 9 -60.34 -1.93 -44.59
CA ARG A 9 -61.09 -1.71 -43.34
C ARG A 9 -62.34 -2.61 -43.37
N SER A 10 -62.69 -3.18 -42.22
CA SER A 10 -64.07 -3.61 -41.95
C SER A 10 -64.46 -3.14 -40.55
N LEU A 11 -65.51 -2.31 -40.49
CA LEU A 11 -66.28 -1.95 -39.31
C LEU A 11 -67.40 -2.98 -39.09
N ALA A 12 -67.73 -3.25 -37.82
CA ALA A 12 -69.08 -3.59 -37.35
C ALA A 12 -69.15 -3.19 -35.84
N LEU A 13 -69.78 -2.08 -35.45
CA LEU A 13 -71.21 -1.83 -35.14
C LEU A 13 -71.76 -2.53 -33.88
N LEU A 14 -71.79 -1.74 -32.79
CA LEU A 14 -72.87 -1.48 -31.81
C LEU A 14 -73.63 -2.62 -31.11
N ALA A 15 -73.58 -2.61 -29.77
CA ALA A 15 -74.78 -2.64 -28.92
C ALA A 15 -74.48 -2.14 -27.48
N ALA A 16 -75.42 -1.39 -26.94
CA ALA A 16 -75.37 -0.64 -25.68
C ALA A 16 -75.68 -1.50 -24.44
N GLY A 17 -75.18 -1.07 -23.28
CA GLY A 17 -75.58 -1.58 -21.97
C GLY A 17 -74.94 -0.75 -20.86
N ALA A 18 -75.73 0.17 -20.27
CA ALA A 18 -75.32 1.02 -19.18
C ALA A 18 -75.14 0.22 -17.88
N THR A 19 -74.00 0.39 -17.21
CA THR A 19 -73.84 0.08 -15.78
C THR A 19 -72.93 1.10 -15.11
N ALA A 20 -73.49 1.67 -14.04
CA ALA A 20 -72.99 2.58 -13.01
C ALA A 20 -71.50 2.97 -12.99
N LEU A 21 -71.26 4.28 -12.85
CA LEU A 21 -70.02 4.84 -12.32
C LEU A 21 -69.78 4.32 -10.90
N THR A 22 -68.68 3.60 -10.72
CA THR A 22 -67.92 3.61 -9.46
C THR A 22 -66.51 4.09 -9.79
N ALA A 23 -66.08 5.15 -9.11
CA ALA A 23 -64.72 5.65 -9.19
C ALA A 23 -63.78 4.62 -8.56
N GLY A 24 -63.26 3.70 -9.37
CA GLY A 24 -62.14 2.85 -9.02
C GLY A 24 -60.86 3.50 -9.51
N THR A 25 -60.02 3.94 -8.58
CA THR A 25 -58.62 4.27 -8.85
C THR A 25 -57.94 3.05 -9.50
N VAL A 26 -57.58 3.15 -10.78
CA VAL A 26 -56.72 2.17 -11.42
C VAL A 26 -55.33 2.35 -10.81
N ALA A 27 -54.96 1.47 -9.88
CA ALA A 27 -53.58 1.29 -9.46
C ALA A 27 -52.79 0.84 -10.69
N VAL A 28 -51.94 1.73 -11.21
CA VAL A 28 -50.87 1.35 -12.14
C VAL A 28 -50.03 0.28 -11.43
N PRO A 29 -49.77 -0.90 -12.02
CA PRO A 29 -48.90 -1.86 -11.38
C PRO A 29 -47.55 -1.18 -11.19
N ALA A 30 -47.13 -1.06 -9.92
CA ALA A 30 -45.80 -0.61 -9.58
C ALA A 30 -44.82 -1.43 -10.41
N ALA A 31 -44.00 -0.76 -11.21
CA ALA A 31 -42.82 -1.37 -11.78
C ALA A 31 -42.10 -2.02 -10.61
N SER A 32 -42.01 -3.36 -10.63
CA SER A 32 -41.14 -4.08 -9.74
C SER A 32 -39.76 -3.48 -9.95
N THR A 33 -39.31 -2.68 -9.00
CA THR A 33 -37.90 -2.34 -8.87
C THR A 33 -37.18 -3.67 -8.84
N ALA A 34 -36.54 -4.03 -9.96
CA ALA A 34 -35.49 -5.02 -9.90
C ALA A 34 -34.58 -4.54 -8.78
N ALA A 35 -34.50 -5.32 -7.70
CA ALA A 35 -33.52 -5.07 -6.68
C ALA A 35 -32.18 -5.00 -7.42
N SER A 36 -31.56 -3.82 -7.40
CA SER A 36 -30.16 -3.71 -7.71
C SER A 36 -29.46 -4.63 -6.74
N VAL A 37 -29.08 -5.81 -7.21
CA VAL A 37 -28.08 -6.60 -6.52
C VAL A 37 -26.87 -5.68 -6.48
N SER A 38 -26.56 -5.16 -5.29
CA SER A 38 -25.29 -4.51 -5.04
C SER A 38 -24.23 -5.52 -5.46
N LEU A 39 -23.56 -5.26 -6.59
CA LEU A 39 -22.30 -5.95 -6.86
C LEU A 39 -21.38 -5.41 -5.78
N SER A 40 -21.07 -6.26 -4.82
CA SER A 40 -20.09 -5.97 -3.81
C SER A 40 -18.76 -5.59 -4.50
N GLY A 41 -18.08 -4.61 -3.93
CA GLY A 41 -16.93 -3.96 -4.52
C GLY A 41 -15.65 -4.41 -3.83
N VAL A 42 -14.53 -4.22 -4.52
CA VAL A 42 -13.20 -4.40 -3.93
C VAL A 42 -13.00 -3.34 -2.86
N HIS A 43 -12.72 -3.73 -1.62
CA HIS A 43 -12.40 -2.81 -0.54
C HIS A 43 -10.88 -2.70 -0.38
N VAL A 44 -10.37 -1.49 -0.50
CA VAL A 44 -8.96 -1.18 -0.24
C VAL A 44 -8.82 -0.61 1.15
N ARG A 45 -7.76 -1.02 1.83
CA ARG A 45 -7.44 -0.50 3.16
C ARG A 45 -5.98 -0.10 3.24
N PRO A 46 -5.66 0.85 4.13
CA PRO A 46 -4.31 1.02 4.64
C PRO A 46 -3.74 -0.33 5.10
N ALA A 47 -2.48 -0.61 4.74
CA ALA A 47 -1.76 -1.82 5.17
C ALA A 47 -0.98 -1.55 6.48
N SER A 48 -1.65 -0.91 7.45
CA SER A 48 -1.12 -0.61 8.77
C SER A 48 -1.79 -1.45 9.85
N ALA A 49 -0.98 -1.87 10.82
CA ALA A 49 -1.40 -2.70 11.93
C ALA A 49 -1.06 -2.05 13.26
N GLY A 50 -1.92 -2.28 14.26
CA GLY A 50 -1.67 -1.92 15.66
C GLY A 50 -1.42 -0.43 15.89
N HIS A 51 -2.48 0.37 15.97
CA HIS A 51 -2.38 1.76 16.42
C HIS A 51 -2.40 1.80 17.96
N HIS A 52 -1.23 2.01 18.56
CA HIS A 52 -1.09 2.16 20.00
C HIS A 52 -1.04 3.63 20.37
N SER A 53 -2.20 4.14 20.77
CA SER A 53 -2.34 5.49 21.27
C SER A 53 -1.49 5.71 22.53
N ALA A 54 -0.50 6.61 22.43
CA ALA A 54 0.21 7.15 23.58
C ALA A 54 -0.27 8.58 23.90
N VAL A 55 -1.58 8.81 23.71
CA VAL A 55 -2.24 10.10 23.93
C VAL A 55 -1.93 10.67 25.31
N GLY A 56 -1.65 11.96 25.33
CA GLY A 56 -1.24 12.70 26.52
C GLY A 56 0.26 12.67 26.82
N ARG A 57 1.07 11.94 26.05
CA ARG A 57 2.54 12.05 26.12
C ARG A 57 3.03 13.25 25.32
N THR A 58 3.88 14.05 25.96
CA THR A 58 4.53 15.20 25.32
C THR A 58 5.78 14.82 24.52
N ALA A 59 6.27 13.58 24.67
CA ALA A 59 7.46 13.07 24.00
C ALA A 59 7.43 11.54 23.83
N PRO A 60 8.09 10.99 22.81
CA PRO A 60 8.34 9.56 22.64
C PRO A 60 9.13 8.94 23.81
N LEU A 61 8.99 7.63 23.98
CA LEU A 61 9.78 6.84 24.94
C LEU A 61 11.01 6.24 24.27
N SER A 62 12.05 5.94 25.05
CA SER A 62 13.13 5.05 24.60
C SER A 62 12.60 3.63 24.37
N THR A 63 13.36 2.81 23.64
CA THR A 63 13.01 1.40 23.43
C THR A 63 12.90 0.65 24.77
N SER A 64 13.84 0.86 25.69
CA SER A 64 13.80 0.27 27.04
C SER A 64 12.59 0.73 27.87
N GLU A 65 12.17 1.99 27.71
CA GLU A 65 10.97 2.53 28.34
C GLU A 65 9.69 1.93 27.71
N CYS A 66 9.63 1.75 26.40
CA CYS A 66 8.50 1.08 25.73
C CYS A 66 8.35 -0.36 26.22
N VAL A 67 9.43 -1.12 26.29
CA VAL A 67 9.38 -2.51 26.79
C VAL A 67 8.88 -2.55 28.24
N SER A 68 9.32 -1.61 29.09
CA SER A 68 8.92 -1.60 30.50
C SER A 68 7.52 -1.01 30.77
N GLN A 69 7.05 -0.05 29.97
CA GLN A 69 5.77 0.65 30.19
C GLN A 69 4.62 0.15 29.32
N ILE A 70 4.90 -0.27 28.09
CA ILE A 70 3.91 -0.68 27.08
C ILE A 70 3.97 -2.20 26.84
N GLY A 71 5.13 -2.82 27.06
CA GLY A 71 5.32 -4.27 26.88
C GLY A 71 5.63 -4.68 25.44
N ILE A 72 6.04 -3.73 24.60
CA ILE A 72 6.51 -3.91 23.23
C ILE A 72 7.74 -3.02 23.02
N HIS A 73 8.58 -3.33 22.03
CA HIS A 73 9.61 -2.41 21.55
C HIS A 73 8.97 -1.28 20.74
N CYS A 74 9.67 -0.16 20.66
CA CYS A 74 9.32 0.97 19.82
C CYS A 74 10.59 1.64 19.32
N TYR A 75 10.53 2.23 18.14
CA TYR A 75 11.70 2.81 17.48
C TYR A 75 11.42 4.20 16.94
N SER A 76 12.46 5.02 17.00
CA SER A 76 12.51 6.33 16.37
C SER A 76 12.98 6.24 14.92
N PRO A 77 12.69 7.24 14.07
CA PRO A 77 13.25 7.33 12.73
C PRO A 77 14.79 7.29 12.69
N LEU A 78 15.47 7.83 13.71
CA LEU A 78 16.93 7.81 13.80
C LEU A 78 17.47 6.40 14.07
N GLN A 79 16.72 5.58 14.81
CA GLN A 79 17.07 4.17 15.00
C GLN A 79 16.93 3.40 13.69
N TYR A 80 15.96 3.72 12.81
CA TYR A 80 15.88 3.10 11.47
C TYR A 80 17.06 3.48 10.59
N ARG A 81 17.49 4.75 10.62
CA ARG A 81 18.71 5.20 9.93
C ARG A 81 19.94 4.42 10.37
N THR A 82 20.05 4.13 11.67
CA THR A 82 21.15 3.34 12.24
C THR A 82 21.04 1.87 11.85
N ALA A 83 19.86 1.27 12.03
CA ALA A 83 19.56 -0.13 11.77
C ALA A 83 19.86 -0.51 10.30
N TYR A 84 19.38 0.30 9.36
CA TYR A 84 19.62 0.11 7.93
C TYR A 84 20.92 0.74 7.43
N ASN A 85 21.82 1.20 8.32
CA ASN A 85 23.12 1.74 7.98
C ASN A 85 23.06 2.85 6.91
N LEU A 86 22.18 3.84 7.09
CA LEU A 86 21.94 4.94 6.15
C LEU A 86 22.83 6.17 6.42
N ASP A 87 23.31 6.35 7.65
CA ASP A 87 24.15 7.49 8.03
C ASP A 87 25.41 7.74 7.15
N PRO A 88 26.10 6.71 6.61
CA PRO A 88 27.16 6.93 5.63
C PRO A 88 26.70 7.70 4.39
N LEU A 89 25.49 7.43 3.88
CA LEU A 89 24.93 8.10 2.70
C LEU A 89 24.69 9.58 2.96
N TYR A 90 24.15 9.94 4.13
CA TYR A 90 23.91 11.34 4.48
C TYR A 90 25.21 12.14 4.60
N ARG A 91 26.28 11.52 5.08
CA ARG A 91 27.62 12.15 5.11
C ARG A 91 28.22 12.38 3.72
N GLU A 92 27.78 11.60 2.74
CA GLU A 92 28.11 11.79 1.31
C GLU A 92 27.20 12.83 0.64
N GLY A 93 26.22 13.39 1.35
CA GLY A 93 25.24 14.33 0.80
C GLY A 93 24.12 13.66 -0.01
N ILE A 94 23.93 12.35 0.17
CA ILE A 94 22.85 11.58 -0.44
C ILE A 94 21.68 11.56 0.56
N THR A 95 20.67 12.39 0.31
CA THR A 95 19.56 12.75 1.22
C THR A 95 18.19 12.72 0.54
N GLY A 96 18.12 12.25 -0.71
CA GLY A 96 16.92 12.30 -1.57
C GLY A 96 16.80 13.59 -2.38
N LYS A 97 17.80 14.47 -2.27
CA LYS A 97 17.78 15.80 -2.88
C LYS A 97 17.54 15.75 -4.38
N GLY A 98 16.54 16.51 -4.82
CA GLY A 98 16.16 16.61 -6.24
C GLY A 98 15.33 15.42 -6.73
N ARG A 99 14.83 14.58 -5.82
CA ARG A 99 13.86 13.51 -6.10
C ARG A 99 12.52 13.82 -5.48
N THR A 100 11.47 13.27 -6.08
CA THR A 100 10.09 13.40 -5.63
C THR A 100 9.51 12.03 -5.30
N ILE A 101 9.05 11.89 -4.06
CA ILE A 101 8.27 10.75 -3.59
C ILE A 101 6.79 11.16 -3.65
N VAL A 102 5.99 10.36 -4.34
CA VAL A 102 4.54 10.50 -4.38
C VAL A 102 3.93 9.44 -3.48
N ILE A 103 3.17 9.88 -2.48
CA ILE A 103 2.35 9.04 -1.60
C ILE A 103 0.90 9.17 -2.09
N VAL A 104 0.18 8.06 -2.18
CA VAL A 104 -1.19 8.02 -2.71
C VAL A 104 -2.11 7.39 -1.67
N ASP A 105 -3.04 8.20 -1.15
CA ASP A 105 -3.95 7.80 -0.07
C ASP A 105 -5.38 8.27 -0.36
N SER A 106 -6.37 7.57 0.18
CA SER A 106 -7.73 8.11 0.24
C SER A 106 -7.82 9.21 1.29
N PHE A 107 -8.57 10.28 1.03
CA PHE A 107 -8.89 11.38 1.96
C PHE A 107 -7.71 12.28 2.41
N GLY A 108 -6.52 11.72 2.61
CA GLY A 108 -5.34 12.38 3.16
C GLY A 108 -5.46 12.74 4.65
N SER A 109 -4.50 13.50 5.17
CA SER A 109 -4.52 14.07 6.53
C SER A 109 -4.67 15.60 6.49
N PRO A 110 -5.64 16.18 7.22
CA PRO A 110 -5.85 17.64 7.25
C PRO A 110 -4.75 18.40 8.00
N THR A 111 -3.96 17.73 8.82
CA THR A 111 -2.93 18.31 9.70
C THR A 111 -1.51 17.94 9.28
N ILE A 112 -1.34 17.23 8.15
CA ILE A 112 -0.08 16.59 7.76
C ILE A 112 1.16 17.49 7.83
N GLN A 113 1.04 18.76 7.41
CA GLN A 113 2.16 19.70 7.47
C GLN A 113 2.54 20.06 8.92
N HIS A 114 1.56 20.25 9.80
CA HIS A 114 1.81 20.54 11.21
C HIS A 114 2.42 19.32 11.92
N ASP A 115 1.90 18.14 11.61
CA ASP A 115 2.34 16.89 12.21
C ASP A 115 3.81 16.63 11.88
N LEU A 116 4.18 16.78 10.60
CA LEU A 116 5.57 16.68 10.14
C LEU A 116 6.50 17.71 10.82
N GLU A 117 6.07 18.96 11.00
CA GLU A 117 6.87 19.98 11.70
C GLU A 117 7.14 19.62 13.18
N VAL A 118 6.18 18.99 13.85
CA VAL A 118 6.37 18.52 15.23
C VAL A 118 7.30 17.32 15.26
N PHE A 119 7.12 16.39 14.34
CA PHE A 119 7.97 15.22 14.16
C PHE A 119 9.43 15.60 13.88
N ASP A 120 9.65 16.48 12.92
CA ASP A 120 10.97 16.95 12.53
C ASP A 120 11.70 17.64 13.67
N LYS A 121 10.98 18.50 14.40
CA LYS A 121 11.52 19.15 15.59
C LYS A 121 11.90 18.17 16.69
N GLN A 122 11.10 17.12 16.91
CA GLN A 122 11.39 16.09 17.93
C GLN A 122 12.66 15.32 17.59
N TRP A 123 12.87 14.98 16.32
CA TRP A 123 13.97 14.12 15.88
C TRP A 123 15.15 14.88 15.29
N GLY A 124 15.09 16.21 15.21
CA GLY A 124 16.15 17.05 14.65
C GLY A 124 16.33 16.88 13.14
N LEU A 125 15.24 16.58 12.42
CA LEU A 125 15.20 16.51 10.96
C LEU A 125 14.99 17.90 10.37
N PRO A 126 15.44 18.17 9.13
CA PRO A 126 15.16 19.44 8.48
C PRO A 126 13.68 19.51 8.06
N ASP A 127 13.00 20.60 8.44
CA ASP A 127 11.62 20.84 8.00
C ASP A 127 11.52 20.90 6.46
N THR A 128 10.48 20.27 5.92
CA THR A 128 10.10 20.37 4.50
C THR A 128 8.65 20.77 4.33
N LYS A 129 8.27 21.08 3.09
CA LYS A 129 6.87 21.31 2.74
C LYS A 129 6.29 20.11 2.03
N VAL A 130 5.18 19.62 2.55
CA VAL A 130 4.37 18.59 1.90
C VAL A 130 3.47 19.27 0.88
N GLU A 131 3.53 18.83 -0.38
CA GLU A 131 2.56 19.24 -1.38
C GLU A 131 1.35 18.31 -1.33
N VAL A 132 0.17 18.83 -0.99
CA VAL A 132 -1.07 18.04 -1.02
C VAL A 132 -1.83 18.31 -2.32
N VAL A 133 -2.01 17.27 -3.12
CA VAL A 133 -2.81 17.26 -4.34
C VAL A 133 -4.11 16.52 -4.08
N LYS A 134 -5.24 17.23 -4.14
CA LYS A 134 -6.57 16.60 -4.10
C LYS A 134 -6.95 16.12 -5.49
N TRP A 135 -7.38 14.86 -5.59
CA TRP A 135 -7.83 14.23 -6.84
C TRP A 135 -9.27 13.74 -6.69
N GLY A 136 -10.14 14.09 -7.62
CA GLY A 136 -11.57 13.83 -7.50
C GLY A 136 -12.26 14.70 -6.45
N ASP A 137 -13.44 14.25 -6.00
CA ASP A 137 -14.26 14.95 -5.01
C ASP A 137 -13.86 14.55 -3.58
N VAL A 138 -12.71 15.05 -3.11
CA VAL A 138 -12.22 14.77 -1.76
C VAL A 138 -13.15 15.40 -0.70
N PRO A 139 -13.81 14.61 0.16
CA PRO A 139 -14.72 15.13 1.17
C PRO A 139 -13.98 15.99 2.20
N GLU A 140 -14.73 16.82 2.93
CA GLU A 140 -14.20 17.46 4.13
C GLU A 140 -13.89 16.38 5.17
N PHE A 141 -12.75 16.52 5.84
CA PHE A 141 -12.34 15.59 6.88
C PHE A 141 -13.38 15.56 8.01
N ASP A 142 -13.72 14.35 8.47
CA ASP A 142 -14.67 14.13 9.57
C ASP A 142 -13.97 13.25 10.62
N PRO A 143 -13.58 13.79 11.78
CA PRO A 143 -12.90 13.02 12.83
C PRO A 143 -13.79 11.91 13.45
N LYS A 144 -15.07 11.83 13.09
CA LYS A 144 -15.98 10.75 13.52
C LYS A 144 -16.11 9.63 12.49
N ASN A 145 -15.59 9.82 11.28
CA ASN A 145 -15.59 8.79 10.26
C ASN A 145 -14.31 7.93 10.41
N PRO A 146 -14.42 6.64 10.77
CA PRO A 146 -13.26 5.77 10.96
C PRO A 146 -12.38 5.65 9.71
N ASP A 147 -12.96 5.73 8.50
CA ASP A 147 -12.19 5.68 7.26
C ASP A 147 -11.33 6.95 7.12
N HIS A 148 -11.91 8.13 7.39
CA HIS A 148 -11.16 9.39 7.32
C HIS A 148 -10.01 9.39 8.34
N THR A 149 -10.26 8.97 9.58
CA THR A 149 -9.21 8.91 10.61
C THR A 149 -8.16 7.85 10.31
N GLY A 150 -8.55 6.68 9.81
CA GLY A 150 -7.62 5.60 9.45
C GLY A 150 -6.67 6.04 8.34
N TRP A 151 -7.20 6.60 7.26
CA TRP A 151 -6.37 7.11 6.17
C TRP A 151 -5.55 8.35 6.56
N ALA A 152 -6.03 9.21 7.47
CA ALA A 152 -5.22 10.31 7.97
C ALA A 152 -4.02 9.82 8.80
N GLY A 153 -4.20 8.77 9.61
CA GLY A 153 -3.10 8.08 10.30
C GLY A 153 -2.11 7.48 9.30
N GLU A 154 -2.61 6.82 8.26
CA GLU A 154 -1.81 6.26 7.17
C GLU A 154 -0.96 7.32 6.46
N THR A 155 -1.58 8.40 5.98
CA THR A 155 -0.88 9.52 5.35
C THR A 155 0.20 10.11 6.27
N THR A 156 -0.05 10.15 7.57
CA THR A 156 0.90 10.67 8.55
C THR A 156 2.12 9.77 8.68
N LEU A 157 1.91 8.45 8.85
CA LEU A 157 2.98 7.45 8.85
C LEU A 157 3.83 7.53 7.57
N ASP A 158 3.17 7.54 6.42
CA ASP A 158 3.82 7.52 5.11
C ASP A 158 4.72 8.75 4.90
N VAL A 159 4.21 9.94 5.18
CA VAL A 159 4.97 11.18 5.02
C VAL A 159 6.13 11.26 6.00
N GLU A 160 5.88 11.00 7.29
CA GLU A 160 6.91 11.09 8.33
C GLU A 160 8.07 10.13 8.06
N TYR A 161 7.79 8.89 7.64
CA TYR A 161 8.84 7.90 7.40
C TYR A 161 9.51 8.02 6.03
N ALA A 162 8.80 8.47 4.98
CA ALA A 162 9.44 8.82 3.72
C ALA A 162 10.43 9.98 3.92
N HIS A 163 10.01 11.03 4.64
CA HIS A 163 10.86 12.18 4.98
C HIS A 163 12.02 11.80 5.91
N ALA A 164 11.74 10.96 6.91
CA ALA A 164 12.76 10.46 7.81
C ALA A 164 13.89 9.70 7.07
N ILE A 165 13.62 9.03 5.96
CA ILE A 165 14.66 8.33 5.20
C ILE A 165 15.27 9.22 4.10
N ALA A 166 14.48 10.08 3.46
CA ALA A 166 14.94 10.97 2.40
C ALA A 166 14.61 12.44 2.72
N PRO A 167 15.34 13.07 3.67
CA PRO A 167 14.97 14.36 4.25
C PRO A 167 15.00 15.56 3.29
N ASP A 168 15.65 15.43 2.13
CA ASP A 168 15.68 16.47 1.09
C ASP A 168 14.84 16.09 -0.15
N ALA A 169 14.12 14.97 -0.12
CA ALA A 169 13.16 14.64 -1.17
C ALA A 169 11.94 15.57 -1.09
N HIS A 170 11.39 15.92 -2.25
CA HIS A 170 10.09 16.55 -2.32
C HIS A 170 9.00 15.49 -2.10
N ILE A 171 8.03 15.78 -1.23
CA ILE A 171 6.94 14.84 -0.94
C ILE A 171 5.64 15.42 -1.49
N ILE A 172 4.99 14.65 -2.35
CA ILE A 172 3.63 14.92 -2.84
C ILE A 172 2.70 13.88 -2.22
N VAL A 173 1.70 14.33 -1.47
CA VAL A 173 0.57 13.49 -1.03
C VAL A 173 -0.57 13.69 -2.01
N VAL A 174 -1.03 12.61 -2.60
CA VAL A 174 -2.25 12.57 -3.41
C VAL A 174 -3.38 12.06 -2.53
N ALA A 175 -4.34 12.93 -2.22
CA ALA A 175 -5.56 12.56 -1.53
C ALA A 175 -6.68 12.32 -2.55
N THR A 176 -7.22 11.10 -2.62
CA THR A 176 -8.39 10.75 -3.46
C THR A 176 -9.70 10.87 -2.69
N GLY A 177 -10.83 10.94 -3.39
CA GLY A 177 -12.12 11.27 -2.76
C GLY A 177 -12.97 10.10 -2.29
N VAL A 178 -12.56 8.87 -2.59
CA VAL A 178 -13.35 7.67 -2.32
C VAL A 178 -12.64 6.76 -1.32
N ALA A 179 -13.40 6.21 -0.37
CA ALA A 179 -13.03 4.98 0.34
C ALA A 179 -13.22 3.80 -0.63
N GLU A 180 -12.50 3.84 -1.75
CA GLU A 180 -12.28 2.73 -2.68
C GLU A 180 -13.44 1.71 -2.72
N THR A 181 -14.64 2.21 -3.07
CA THR A 181 -15.81 1.43 -3.49
C THR A 181 -16.84 2.37 -4.13
N GLU A 182 -16.95 2.39 -5.46
CA GLU A 182 -18.24 2.35 -6.18
C GLU A 182 -18.10 2.21 -7.71
N GLY A 183 -18.82 1.24 -8.30
CA GLY A 183 -19.24 1.29 -9.71
C GLY A 183 -18.82 0.18 -10.68
N THR A 184 -18.04 -0.82 -10.23
CA THR A 184 -17.27 -1.87 -10.96
C THR A 184 -15.79 -1.52 -11.13
N THR A 185 -14.91 -2.37 -10.54
CA THR A 185 -13.50 -2.59 -10.92
C THR A 185 -12.40 -1.78 -10.17
N GLY A 186 -12.27 -1.86 -8.84
CA GLY A 186 -11.02 -1.53 -8.08
C GLY A 186 -10.68 -0.05 -7.86
N LEU A 187 -9.39 0.33 -8.08
CA LEU A 187 -8.67 1.57 -7.67
C LEU A 187 -8.52 2.70 -8.74
N PRO A 188 -9.53 3.08 -9.55
CA PRO A 188 -9.29 3.94 -10.71
C PRO A 188 -8.88 5.38 -10.35
N GLU A 189 -9.37 5.98 -9.27
CA GLU A 189 -8.99 7.36 -8.93
C GLU A 189 -7.51 7.46 -8.55
N MET A 190 -7.02 6.51 -7.74
CA MET A 190 -5.60 6.42 -7.40
C MET A 190 -4.76 6.19 -8.66
N MET A 191 -5.15 5.25 -9.52
CA MET A 191 -4.44 4.95 -10.76
C MET A 191 -4.44 6.14 -11.75
N ASP A 192 -5.54 6.88 -11.85
CA ASP A 192 -5.62 8.08 -12.70
C ASP A 192 -4.73 9.21 -12.16
N ALA A 193 -4.70 9.42 -10.84
CA ALA A 193 -3.86 10.43 -10.20
C ALA A 193 -2.37 10.12 -10.38
N GLU A 194 -1.96 8.87 -10.12
CA GLU A 194 -0.60 8.39 -10.36
C GLU A 194 -0.18 8.63 -11.81
N LYS A 195 -0.98 8.17 -12.76
CA LYS A 195 -0.71 8.36 -14.19
C LYS A 195 -0.56 9.82 -14.57
N ALA A 196 -1.39 10.71 -14.01
CA ALA A 196 -1.30 12.15 -14.29
C ALA A 196 0.01 12.75 -13.78
N LEU A 197 0.44 12.40 -12.56
CA LEU A 197 1.70 12.86 -11.97
C LEU A 197 2.93 12.30 -12.70
N ILE A 198 2.90 11.03 -13.09
CA ILE A 198 3.94 10.40 -13.91
C ILE A 198 4.10 11.16 -15.23
N LYS A 199 2.99 11.40 -15.96
CA LYS A 199 3.02 12.13 -17.24
C LYS A 199 3.47 13.58 -17.12
N ALA A 200 3.15 14.22 -16.00
CA ALA A 200 3.62 15.56 -15.70
C ALA A 200 5.13 15.60 -15.32
N GLY A 201 5.78 14.45 -15.21
CA GLY A 201 7.18 14.34 -14.80
C GLY A 201 7.40 14.65 -13.32
N ARG A 202 6.37 14.54 -12.49
CA ARG A 202 6.34 14.93 -11.08
C ARG A 202 6.53 13.78 -10.10
N ALA A 203 6.69 12.56 -10.59
CA ALA A 203 6.94 11.38 -9.78
C ALA A 203 8.31 10.78 -10.16
N ASP A 204 9.13 10.46 -9.16
CA ASP A 204 10.32 9.63 -9.33
C ASP A 204 10.12 8.26 -8.65
N VAL A 205 9.50 8.27 -7.46
CA VAL A 205 9.08 7.09 -6.70
C VAL A 205 7.62 7.25 -6.29
N ILE A 206 6.82 6.20 -6.43
CA ILE A 206 5.44 6.11 -5.93
C ILE A 206 5.42 5.11 -4.78
N SER A 207 4.87 5.53 -3.63
CA SER A 207 4.66 4.74 -2.42
C SER A 207 3.18 4.45 -2.25
N GLN A 208 2.80 3.18 -2.19
CA GLN A 208 1.41 2.72 -2.04
C GLN A 208 1.29 1.85 -0.79
N SER A 209 0.82 2.43 0.30
CA SER A 209 0.68 1.75 1.59
C SER A 209 -0.72 1.18 1.78
N PHE A 210 -1.23 0.52 0.73
CA PHE A 210 -2.57 -0.04 0.69
C PHE A 210 -2.64 -1.30 -0.17
N GLY A 211 -3.72 -2.06 -0.03
CA GLY A 211 -3.98 -3.20 -0.90
C GLY A 211 -5.41 -3.70 -0.83
N ALA A 212 -5.71 -4.61 -1.75
CA ALA A 212 -6.90 -5.43 -1.74
C ALA A 212 -6.56 -6.86 -2.21
N THR A 213 -7.14 -7.85 -1.56
CA THR A 213 -6.97 -9.26 -1.91
C THR A 213 -7.32 -9.51 -3.37
N GLU A 214 -6.43 -10.17 -4.13
CA GLU A 214 -6.66 -10.49 -5.55
C GLU A 214 -8.00 -11.20 -5.77
N ASN A 215 -8.40 -12.07 -4.83
CA ASN A 215 -9.65 -12.83 -4.85
C ASN A 215 -10.92 -11.98 -4.81
N THR A 216 -10.84 -10.74 -4.31
CA THR A 216 -12.00 -9.83 -4.24
C THR A 216 -12.31 -9.17 -5.57
N PHE A 217 -11.40 -9.24 -6.55
CA PHE A 217 -11.62 -8.62 -7.85
C PHE A 217 -12.67 -9.39 -8.68
N PRO A 218 -13.66 -8.69 -9.28
CA PRO A 218 -14.71 -9.34 -10.05
C PRO A 218 -14.16 -10.25 -11.16
N GLY A 219 -14.58 -11.51 -11.16
CA GLY A 219 -14.17 -12.50 -12.17
C GLY A 219 -13.03 -13.43 -11.73
N PHE A 220 -12.36 -13.16 -10.60
CA PHE A 220 -11.26 -13.98 -10.09
C PHE A 220 -11.61 -15.47 -10.01
N ASP A 221 -12.73 -15.83 -9.37
CA ASP A 221 -13.18 -17.22 -9.21
C ASP A 221 -13.50 -17.94 -10.53
N LYS A 222 -13.64 -17.18 -11.63
CA LYS A 222 -13.89 -17.70 -12.98
C LYS A 222 -12.63 -17.73 -13.85
N GLY A 223 -11.48 -17.33 -13.30
CA GLY A 223 -10.24 -17.13 -14.04
C GLY A 223 -10.27 -15.92 -14.99
N ASP A 224 -11.20 -14.98 -14.79
CA ASP A 224 -11.26 -13.72 -15.53
C ASP A 224 -10.69 -12.59 -14.68
N PHE A 225 -9.40 -12.31 -14.89
CA PHE A 225 -8.67 -11.30 -14.15
C PHE A 225 -8.69 -9.92 -14.82
N LYS A 226 -9.60 -9.68 -15.77
CA LYS A 226 -9.63 -8.44 -16.53
C LYS A 226 -9.90 -7.21 -15.64
N SER A 227 -10.74 -7.39 -14.61
CA SER A 227 -11.04 -6.35 -13.63
C SER A 227 -9.77 -5.79 -12.96
N LEU A 228 -8.90 -6.67 -12.46
CA LEU A 228 -7.63 -6.27 -11.88
C LEU A 228 -6.63 -5.81 -12.96
N THR A 229 -6.47 -6.58 -14.04
CA THR A 229 -5.42 -6.30 -15.03
C THR A 229 -5.66 -5.05 -15.88
N ASP A 230 -6.91 -4.57 -15.97
CA ASP A 230 -7.26 -3.30 -16.60
C ASP A 230 -6.79 -2.09 -15.77
N LEU A 231 -6.64 -2.20 -14.45
CA LEU A 231 -6.21 -1.09 -13.56
C LEU A 231 -4.72 -0.78 -13.64
N ARG A 232 -3.92 -1.66 -14.24
CA ARG A 232 -2.45 -1.57 -14.30
C ARG A 232 -1.92 -0.43 -15.18
N TYR A 233 -2.78 0.46 -15.68
CA TYR A 233 -2.39 1.49 -16.63
C TYR A 233 -1.44 2.53 -16.02
N ALA A 234 -1.54 2.82 -14.72
CA ALA A 234 -0.59 3.68 -14.03
C ALA A 234 0.81 3.04 -13.97
N PHE A 235 0.89 1.75 -13.65
CA PHE A 235 2.16 1.02 -13.55
C PHE A 235 2.84 0.84 -14.91
N LYS A 236 2.06 0.65 -15.97
CA LYS A 236 2.58 0.66 -17.35
C LYS A 236 3.12 2.03 -17.74
N GLU A 237 2.46 3.11 -17.30
CA GLU A 237 2.94 4.48 -17.51
C GLU A 237 4.24 4.72 -16.73
N ALA A 238 4.29 4.30 -15.46
CA ALA A 238 5.48 4.41 -14.61
C ALA A 238 6.69 3.71 -15.25
N ALA A 239 6.49 2.46 -15.72
CA ALA A 239 7.52 1.71 -16.42
C ALA A 239 7.99 2.38 -17.73
N ALA A 240 7.11 3.12 -18.42
CA ALA A 240 7.47 3.87 -19.64
C ALA A 240 8.19 5.20 -19.36
N HIS A 241 8.13 5.70 -18.12
CA HIS A 241 8.68 6.98 -17.68
C HIS A 241 9.79 6.85 -16.63
N ASP A 242 10.31 5.62 -16.47
CA ASP A 242 11.32 5.25 -15.49
C ASP A 242 10.93 5.66 -14.05
N VAL A 243 9.65 5.57 -13.68
CA VAL A 243 9.19 5.81 -12.30
C VAL A 243 9.14 4.49 -11.55
N THR A 244 9.67 4.47 -10.32
CA THR A 244 9.59 3.29 -9.44
C THR A 244 8.23 3.26 -8.74
N VAL A 245 7.56 2.10 -8.71
CA VAL A 245 6.31 1.91 -7.97
C VAL A 245 6.51 0.85 -6.89
N LEU A 246 6.16 1.20 -5.65
CA LEU A 246 6.33 0.38 -4.46
C LEU A 246 4.96 0.16 -3.82
N ALA A 247 4.68 -1.06 -3.35
CA ALA A 247 3.46 -1.33 -2.62
C ALA A 247 3.66 -2.29 -1.44
N ALA A 248 3.00 -1.96 -0.33
CA ALA A 248 2.91 -2.80 0.86
C ALA A 248 2.39 -4.20 0.51
N SER A 249 2.97 -5.25 1.08
CA SER A 249 2.56 -6.64 0.79
C SER A 249 1.34 -7.11 1.58
N GLY A 250 0.92 -6.35 2.59
CA GLY A 250 -0.22 -6.63 3.46
C GLY A 250 0.19 -7.03 4.87
N ASP A 251 -0.79 -7.08 5.78
CA ASP A 251 -0.56 -7.19 7.23
C ASP A 251 -1.24 -8.42 7.86
N ASN A 252 -1.84 -9.27 7.01
CA ASN A 252 -2.55 -10.47 7.41
C ASN A 252 -1.80 -11.75 7.03
N GLY A 253 -0.46 -11.65 6.92
CA GLY A 253 0.42 -12.77 6.63
C GLY A 253 0.12 -13.40 5.26
N ALA A 254 0.01 -14.73 5.24
CA ALA A 254 -0.34 -15.45 4.01
C ALA A 254 -1.85 -15.44 3.68
N THR A 255 -2.69 -14.73 4.45
CA THR A 255 -4.10 -14.50 4.14
C THR A 255 -4.37 -12.99 4.01
N ASP A 256 -5.59 -12.63 3.63
CA ASP A 256 -6.03 -11.25 3.44
C ASP A 256 -7.57 -11.19 3.51
N ALA A 257 -8.12 -9.97 3.56
CA ALA A 257 -9.53 -9.71 3.76
C ALA A 257 -10.42 -10.26 2.63
N GLN A 258 -11.58 -10.80 3.01
CA GLN A 258 -12.68 -11.05 2.10
C GLN A 258 -13.39 -9.74 1.74
N GLU A 259 -14.29 -9.81 0.78
CA GLU A 259 -15.03 -8.67 0.26
C GLU A 259 -15.88 -7.95 1.33
N ASN A 260 -16.24 -8.62 2.43
CA ASN A 260 -16.92 -7.94 3.55
C ASN A 260 -15.98 -7.08 4.40
N GLY A 261 -14.66 -7.20 4.22
CA GLY A 261 -13.65 -6.52 5.00
C GLY A 261 -13.61 -6.90 6.48
N GLU A 262 -14.34 -7.94 6.90
CA GLU A 262 -14.39 -8.38 8.29
C GLU A 262 -13.74 -9.76 8.46
N ASP A 263 -13.97 -10.65 7.51
CA ASP A 263 -13.43 -12.00 7.52
C ASP A 263 -12.14 -12.08 6.70
N LEU A 264 -11.22 -12.98 7.09
CA LEU A 264 -10.05 -13.34 6.30
C LEU A 264 -10.32 -14.62 5.48
N TYR A 265 -9.63 -14.79 4.36
CA TYR A 265 -9.72 -16.04 3.61
C TYR A 265 -9.15 -17.22 4.42
N PRO A 266 -9.79 -18.40 4.44
CA PRO A 266 -9.32 -19.56 5.23
C PRO A 266 -8.20 -20.34 4.52
N HIS A 267 -7.58 -19.75 3.51
CA HIS A 267 -6.52 -20.32 2.69
C HIS A 267 -5.61 -19.20 2.20
N ARG A 268 -4.47 -19.57 1.60
CA ARG A 268 -3.48 -18.59 1.16
C ARG A 268 -4.01 -17.75 0.00
N VAL A 269 -3.87 -16.44 0.11
CA VAL A 269 -4.21 -15.45 -0.91
C VAL A 269 -3.06 -14.43 -1.02
N ASN A 270 -3.17 -13.49 -1.97
CA ASN A 270 -2.18 -12.43 -2.16
C ASN A 270 -2.88 -11.10 -2.44
N SER A 271 -2.17 -9.99 -2.33
CA SER A 271 -2.73 -8.63 -2.38
C SER A 271 -2.26 -7.84 -3.60
N TRP A 272 -3.15 -7.03 -4.19
CA TRP A 272 -2.86 -6.08 -5.26
C TRP A 272 -2.97 -4.65 -4.70
N PRO A 273 -2.05 -3.72 -5.01
CA PRO A 273 -1.09 -3.72 -6.13
C PRO A 273 0.22 -4.49 -5.92
N SER A 274 0.53 -4.92 -4.70
CA SER A 274 1.80 -5.59 -4.37
C SER A 274 2.15 -6.76 -5.30
N ALA A 275 1.17 -7.59 -5.65
CA ALA A 275 1.36 -8.75 -6.52
C ALA A 275 1.59 -8.40 -8.00
N ASP A 276 1.50 -7.13 -8.43
CA ASP A 276 1.76 -6.74 -9.82
C ASP A 276 3.25 -6.87 -10.19
N PRO A 277 3.61 -7.51 -11.33
CA PRO A 277 5.01 -7.60 -11.77
C PRO A 277 5.70 -6.27 -12.13
N LEU A 278 4.95 -5.17 -12.24
CA LEU A 278 5.50 -3.83 -12.46
C LEU A 278 5.75 -3.06 -11.16
N VAL A 279 5.36 -3.63 -10.02
CA VAL A 279 5.48 -3.03 -8.69
C VAL A 279 6.52 -3.80 -7.89
N THR A 280 7.33 -3.11 -7.10
CA THR A 280 8.19 -3.74 -6.09
C THR A 280 7.38 -3.96 -4.82
N SER A 281 7.19 -5.23 -4.45
CA SER A 281 6.42 -5.62 -3.26
C SER A 281 7.28 -5.49 -2.01
N ILE A 282 6.80 -4.72 -1.03
CA ILE A 282 7.52 -4.42 0.21
C ILE A 282 6.89 -5.18 1.37
N GLY A 283 7.64 -6.13 1.91
CA GLY A 283 7.23 -6.97 3.03
C GLY A 283 7.68 -6.45 4.39
N GLY A 284 7.33 -7.23 5.42
CA GLY A 284 7.52 -6.84 6.81
C GLY A 284 8.52 -7.72 7.57
N THR A 285 9.37 -7.07 8.35
CA THR A 285 10.30 -7.70 9.30
C THR A 285 10.10 -7.13 10.70
N GLN A 286 10.48 -7.95 11.69
CA GLN A 286 10.62 -7.52 13.07
C GLN A 286 12.10 -7.25 13.35
N LEU A 287 12.42 -5.99 13.66
CA LEU A 287 13.72 -5.59 14.15
C LEU A 287 13.84 -5.88 15.65
N THR A 288 15.06 -6.02 16.15
CA THR A 288 15.32 -6.07 17.60
C THR A 288 16.50 -5.18 17.94
N LEU A 289 16.20 -3.91 18.22
CA LEU A 289 17.20 -2.86 18.46
C LEU A 289 17.35 -2.51 19.94
N ASP A 290 18.52 -2.00 20.31
CA ASP A 290 18.72 -1.27 21.57
C ASP A 290 18.33 0.22 21.45
N ASP A 291 18.44 0.97 22.56
CA ASP A 291 18.15 2.41 22.61
C ASP A 291 19.02 3.26 21.65
N ALA A 292 20.13 2.72 21.16
CA ALA A 292 21.00 3.37 20.18
C ALA A 292 20.69 2.98 18.73
N GLY A 293 19.68 2.13 18.50
CA GLY A 293 19.29 1.67 17.16
C GLY A 293 20.17 0.55 16.62
N LYS A 294 20.99 -0.08 17.47
CA LYS A 294 21.83 -1.21 17.06
C LYS A 294 21.07 -2.52 17.22
N HIS A 295 21.14 -3.37 16.19
CA HIS A 295 20.66 -4.74 16.25
C HIS A 295 21.28 -5.54 17.40
N THR A 296 20.41 -6.11 18.24
CA THR A 296 20.76 -7.05 19.31
C THR A 296 20.47 -8.51 18.92
N ALA A 297 19.66 -8.70 17.88
CA ALA A 297 19.42 -9.97 17.20
C ALA A 297 19.26 -9.72 15.68
N PRO A 298 19.39 -10.75 14.83
CA PRO A 298 19.04 -10.66 13.42
C PRO A 298 17.56 -10.39 13.22
N ASP A 299 17.24 -9.68 12.14
CA ASP A 299 15.86 -9.46 11.68
C ASP A 299 15.14 -10.79 11.44
N LYS A 300 13.84 -10.80 11.72
CA LYS A 300 12.97 -11.94 11.46
C LYS A 300 11.77 -11.51 10.63
N VAL A 301 11.09 -12.45 10.00
CA VAL A 301 9.77 -12.17 9.40
C VAL A 301 8.86 -11.58 10.47
N TRP A 302 8.15 -10.51 10.14
CA TRP A 302 7.15 -9.96 11.05
C TRP A 302 5.99 -10.93 11.20
N HIS A 303 5.78 -11.40 12.43
CA HIS A 303 4.61 -12.13 12.89
C HIS A 303 4.53 -11.97 14.41
N ASP A 304 3.61 -11.11 14.85
CA ASP A 304 3.35 -10.86 16.26
C ASP A 304 1.85 -10.96 16.56
N LYS A 305 1.37 -10.55 17.74
CA LYS A 305 -0.06 -10.67 18.09
C LYS A 305 -0.98 -9.69 17.35
N TYR A 306 -0.43 -8.77 16.55
CA TYR A 306 -1.17 -7.70 15.88
C TYR A 306 -1.29 -7.94 14.37
N GLY A 307 -0.34 -8.63 13.77
CA GLY A 307 -0.34 -8.98 12.36
C GLY A 307 0.85 -9.82 11.95
N ALA A 308 0.96 -10.03 10.64
CA ALA A 308 2.11 -10.67 10.02
C ALA A 308 2.37 -10.08 8.62
N GLY A 309 3.63 -10.03 8.21
CA GLY A 309 4.00 -9.49 6.90
C GLY A 309 3.42 -10.29 5.73
N GLY A 310 2.77 -9.61 4.81
CA GLY A 310 2.13 -10.20 3.65
C GLY A 310 3.14 -10.88 2.71
N GLY A 311 2.73 -11.96 2.06
CA GLY A 311 3.60 -12.65 1.11
C GLY A 311 3.06 -14.00 0.65
N GLY A 312 3.33 -14.33 -0.60
CA GLY A 312 2.83 -15.53 -1.23
C GLY A 312 2.98 -15.51 -2.75
N VAL A 313 2.29 -16.43 -3.42
CA VAL A 313 2.25 -16.47 -4.89
C VAL A 313 0.95 -15.84 -5.38
N SER A 314 1.04 -15.01 -6.43
CA SER A 314 -0.13 -14.40 -7.06
C SER A 314 -1.03 -15.46 -7.71
N GLY A 315 -2.34 -15.33 -7.51
CA GLY A 315 -3.37 -16.08 -8.22
C GLY A 315 -3.61 -15.56 -9.64
N VAL A 316 -3.11 -14.37 -9.97
CA VAL A 316 -3.39 -13.64 -11.22
C VAL A 316 -2.19 -13.61 -12.16
N PHE A 317 -1.00 -13.31 -11.65
CA PHE A 317 0.18 -13.00 -12.45
C PHE A 317 1.14 -14.18 -12.54
N GLU A 318 1.53 -14.49 -13.77
CA GLU A 318 2.62 -15.43 -14.05
C GLU A 318 3.96 -14.90 -13.50
N ARG A 319 4.90 -15.82 -13.24
CA ARG A 319 6.24 -15.49 -12.75
C ARG A 319 6.94 -14.59 -13.77
N PRO A 320 7.31 -13.35 -13.39
CA PRO A 320 8.08 -12.49 -14.25
C PRO A 320 9.49 -13.03 -14.48
N TRP A 321 10.09 -12.70 -15.62
CA TRP A 321 11.41 -13.21 -16.02
C TRP A 321 12.51 -12.91 -14.99
N TYR A 322 12.42 -11.79 -14.27
CA TYR A 322 13.41 -11.42 -13.27
C TYR A 322 13.40 -12.36 -12.05
N GLN A 323 12.29 -13.07 -11.80
CA GLN A 323 12.18 -14.11 -10.77
C GLN A 323 12.62 -15.50 -11.25
N ALA A 324 13.20 -15.63 -12.46
CA ALA A 324 13.66 -16.93 -12.96
C ALA A 324 14.71 -17.60 -12.05
N GLY A 325 15.55 -16.81 -11.37
CA GLY A 325 16.54 -17.32 -10.41
C GLY A 325 15.93 -17.95 -9.15
N VAL A 326 14.68 -17.62 -8.83
CA VAL A 326 13.95 -18.08 -7.64
C VAL A 326 12.78 -19.00 -8.01
N ALA A 327 12.83 -19.56 -9.22
CA ALA A 327 11.81 -20.42 -9.81
C ALA A 327 11.38 -21.61 -8.94
N GLY A 328 12.31 -22.15 -8.14
CA GLY A 328 12.05 -23.27 -7.23
C GLY A 328 11.15 -22.90 -6.05
N VAL A 329 11.03 -21.61 -5.72
CA VAL A 329 10.20 -21.09 -4.63
C VAL A 329 8.86 -20.59 -5.17
N THR A 330 8.88 -19.81 -6.26
CA THR A 330 7.68 -19.14 -6.78
C THR A 330 6.85 -19.98 -7.75
N GLY A 331 7.39 -21.10 -8.25
CA GLY A 331 6.72 -21.88 -9.29
C GLY A 331 6.46 -21.01 -10.53
N ASN A 332 5.30 -21.16 -11.19
CA ASN A 332 5.00 -20.39 -12.40
C ASN A 332 4.32 -19.03 -12.14
N HIS A 333 4.29 -18.56 -10.88
CA HIS A 333 3.55 -17.37 -10.46
C HIS A 333 4.47 -16.28 -9.92
N ARG A 334 4.02 -15.02 -9.92
CA ARG A 334 4.71 -13.90 -9.26
C ARG A 334 4.74 -14.16 -7.75
N GLY A 335 5.92 -14.24 -7.15
CA GLY A 335 6.08 -14.37 -5.70
C GLY A 335 6.23 -13.01 -5.03
N THR A 336 5.62 -12.77 -3.87
CA THR A 336 5.74 -11.59 -3.00
C THR A 336 6.24 -12.00 -1.60
N PRO A 337 6.89 -11.10 -0.84
CA PRO A 337 7.37 -9.78 -1.26
C PRO A 337 8.64 -9.88 -2.13
N ASP A 338 9.14 -8.76 -2.64
CA ASP A 338 10.44 -8.68 -3.33
C ASP A 338 11.57 -8.36 -2.35
N ILE A 339 11.30 -7.48 -1.39
CA ILE A 339 12.21 -7.06 -0.31
C ILE A 339 11.37 -6.69 0.91
N SER A 340 11.95 -6.66 2.10
CA SER A 340 11.25 -6.28 3.32
C SER A 340 11.96 -5.17 4.10
N MET A 341 11.18 -4.41 4.87
CA MET A 341 11.65 -3.43 5.87
C MET A 341 10.91 -3.64 7.19
N SER A 342 11.14 -2.77 8.17
CA SER A 342 10.49 -2.78 9.48
C SER A 342 8.98 -2.64 9.31
N ALA A 343 8.24 -3.49 10.02
CA ALA A 343 6.78 -3.52 9.99
C ALA A 343 6.16 -4.05 11.29
N ALA A 344 6.94 -4.61 12.21
CA ALA A 344 6.37 -5.22 13.40
C ALA A 344 5.83 -4.19 14.38
N VAL A 345 4.65 -4.44 14.95
CA VAL A 345 4.07 -3.58 15.98
C VAL A 345 4.86 -3.74 17.29
N ASP A 346 5.35 -4.95 17.59
CA ASP A 346 6.45 -5.12 18.56
C ASP A 346 7.78 -4.69 17.92
N GLY A 347 8.05 -3.38 18.00
CA GLY A 347 8.99 -2.67 17.16
C GLY A 347 8.41 -1.42 16.50
N GLY A 348 7.19 -1.00 16.86
CA GLY A 348 6.46 0.04 16.13
C GLY A 348 7.17 1.38 16.01
N ALA A 349 6.89 2.03 14.89
CA ALA A 349 7.31 3.37 14.52
C ALA A 349 6.58 4.43 15.36
N TRP A 350 7.35 5.33 15.99
CA TRP A 350 6.77 6.56 16.55
C TRP A 350 6.28 7.48 15.44
N THR A 351 5.02 7.90 15.52
CA THR A 351 4.39 8.95 14.66
C THR A 351 3.80 10.07 15.51
N TYR A 352 3.71 11.28 14.97
CA TYR A 352 2.96 12.36 15.63
C TYR A 352 1.69 12.70 14.85
N GLU A 353 0.53 12.67 15.52
CA GLU A 353 -0.76 12.85 14.85
C GLU A 353 -1.61 13.90 15.57
N SER A 354 -2.21 14.82 14.80
CA SER A 354 -3.14 15.83 15.35
C SER A 354 -4.47 15.98 14.60
N TYR A 355 -4.75 15.12 13.61
CA TYR A 355 -5.96 15.17 12.80
C TYR A 355 -7.24 14.86 13.60
N ASP A 356 -7.16 13.97 14.59
CA ASP A 356 -8.25 13.73 15.55
C ASP A 356 -8.06 14.62 16.79
N PRO A 357 -8.92 15.63 17.01
CA PRO A 357 -8.79 16.54 18.13
C PRO A 357 -8.95 15.86 19.50
N THR A 358 -9.46 14.63 19.54
CA THR A 358 -9.60 13.83 20.78
C THR A 358 -8.40 12.92 21.05
N SER A 359 -7.50 12.76 20.08
CA SER A 359 -6.39 11.80 20.11
C SER A 359 -5.05 12.42 19.65
N VAL A 360 -4.85 13.72 19.91
CA VAL A 360 -3.62 14.42 19.53
C VAL A 360 -2.41 13.92 20.34
N GLY A 361 -1.32 13.59 19.66
CA GLY A 361 -0.05 13.25 20.30
C GLY A 361 0.78 12.22 19.54
N TRP A 362 1.65 11.55 20.28
CA TRP A 362 2.50 10.49 19.76
C TRP A 362 1.76 9.15 19.74
N HIS A 363 1.92 8.40 18.67
CA HIS A 363 1.35 7.07 18.47
C HIS A 363 2.44 6.10 18.02
N LEU A 364 2.17 4.82 18.20
CA LEU A 364 2.99 3.75 17.65
C LEU A 364 2.16 3.01 16.60
N THR A 365 2.77 2.84 15.43
CA THR A 365 2.17 2.14 14.30
C THR A 365 3.15 1.12 13.76
N GLY A 366 2.64 0.00 13.23
CA GLY A 366 3.41 -0.93 12.41
C GLY A 366 2.66 -1.22 11.12
N GLY A 367 3.07 -2.28 10.43
CA GLY A 367 2.50 -2.70 9.16
C GLY A 367 3.47 -2.60 8.00
N THR A 368 3.17 -3.28 6.91
CA THR A 368 3.91 -3.12 5.65
C THR A 368 3.72 -1.73 5.03
N SER A 369 2.72 -0.99 5.51
CA SER A 369 2.59 0.46 5.40
C SER A 369 3.74 1.25 5.99
N GLU A 370 4.40 0.81 7.07
CA GLU A 370 5.62 1.46 7.56
C GLU A 370 6.80 1.14 6.64
N ALA A 371 6.87 -0.12 6.19
CA ALA A 371 7.98 -0.63 5.38
C ALA A 371 8.10 0.08 4.02
N THR A 372 6.95 0.38 3.39
CA THR A 372 6.85 0.97 2.05
C THR A 372 7.44 2.38 1.92
N PRO A 373 7.06 3.38 2.75
CA PRO A 373 7.62 4.72 2.73
C PRO A 373 9.09 4.72 3.18
N VAL A 374 9.48 3.85 4.12
CA VAL A 374 10.90 3.64 4.47
C VAL A 374 11.70 3.25 3.23
N PHE A 375 11.22 2.27 2.46
CA PHE A 375 11.90 1.87 1.24
C PHE A 375 11.80 2.91 0.11
N SER A 376 10.71 3.67 0.04
CA SER A 376 10.57 4.78 -0.92
C SER A 376 11.67 5.82 -0.75
N GLY A 377 12.02 6.14 0.50
CA GLY A 377 13.14 6.99 0.82
C GLY A 377 14.46 6.40 0.33
N VAL A 378 14.71 5.10 0.57
CA VAL A 378 15.90 4.39 0.08
C VAL A 378 16.03 4.47 -1.44
N VAL A 379 14.93 4.27 -2.17
CA VAL A 379 14.92 4.40 -3.64
C VAL A 379 15.21 5.84 -4.05
N ALA A 380 14.65 6.85 -3.37
CA ALA A 380 14.97 8.25 -3.64
C ALA A 380 16.46 8.59 -3.39
N LEU A 381 17.09 7.99 -2.36
CA LEU A 381 18.55 8.09 -2.16
C LEU A 381 19.31 7.50 -3.36
N ALA A 382 18.87 6.34 -3.86
CA ALA A 382 19.50 5.67 -5.00
C ALA A 382 19.29 6.43 -6.32
N ASP A 383 18.10 6.99 -6.56
CA ASP A 383 17.81 7.87 -7.70
C ASP A 383 18.68 9.14 -7.67
N GLN A 384 18.87 9.75 -6.49
CA GLN A 384 19.79 10.87 -6.33
C GLN A 384 21.21 10.46 -6.73
N LEU A 385 21.72 9.35 -6.17
CA LEU A 385 23.08 8.87 -6.43
C LEU A 385 23.30 8.47 -7.91
N ALA A 386 22.29 7.88 -8.55
CA ALA A 386 22.32 7.54 -9.97
C ALA A 386 22.35 8.80 -10.86
N GLY A 387 21.75 9.91 -10.39
CA GLY A 387 21.57 11.13 -11.16
C GLY A 387 20.37 11.09 -12.10
N HIS A 388 19.62 9.98 -12.13
CA HIS A 388 18.39 9.79 -12.88
C HIS A 388 17.47 8.83 -12.12
N ARG A 389 16.20 8.71 -12.54
CA ARG A 389 15.28 7.72 -11.98
C ARG A 389 15.73 6.31 -12.34
N LEU A 390 15.58 5.37 -11.41
CA LEU A 390 15.94 3.98 -11.63
C LEU A 390 14.86 3.17 -12.37
N GLY A 391 13.61 3.63 -12.37
CA GLY A 391 12.49 2.95 -13.00
C GLY A 391 12.13 1.63 -12.33
N GLN A 392 11.70 0.64 -13.11
CA GLN A 392 11.37 -0.67 -12.56
C GLN A 392 12.63 -1.33 -11.99
N ILE A 393 12.71 -1.46 -10.67
CA ILE A 393 13.91 -1.93 -9.97
C ILE A 393 13.95 -3.44 -9.75
N ASN A 394 12.84 -4.17 -9.92
CA ASN A 394 12.77 -5.60 -9.59
C ASN A 394 13.86 -6.39 -10.31
N TRP A 395 14.05 -6.20 -11.62
CA TRP A 395 15.11 -6.93 -12.34
C TRP A 395 16.52 -6.68 -11.77
N ARG A 396 16.75 -5.48 -11.25
CA ARG A 396 18.01 -5.10 -10.64
C ARG A 396 18.15 -5.72 -9.25
N LEU A 397 17.09 -5.76 -8.45
CA LEU A 397 17.06 -6.44 -7.15
C LEU A 397 17.40 -7.93 -7.28
N TYR A 398 16.74 -8.65 -8.19
CA TYR A 398 17.04 -10.07 -8.43
C TYR A 398 18.40 -10.29 -9.11
N GLY A 399 18.94 -9.29 -9.81
CA GLY A 399 20.33 -9.32 -10.28
C GLY A 399 21.33 -9.17 -9.12
N LEU A 400 21.06 -8.25 -8.18
CA LEU A 400 21.88 -8.03 -6.99
C LEU A 400 21.88 -9.24 -6.05
N SER A 401 20.79 -10.00 -5.98
CA SER A 401 20.73 -11.22 -5.14
C SER A 401 21.68 -12.33 -5.60
N LEU A 402 22.19 -12.26 -6.82
CA LEU A 402 23.24 -13.17 -7.32
C LEU A 402 24.64 -12.77 -6.83
N LEU A 403 24.80 -11.57 -6.26
CA LEU A 403 26.07 -11.07 -5.74
C LEU A 403 26.19 -11.37 -4.23
N PRO A 404 27.42 -11.55 -3.72
CA PRO A 404 27.64 -11.64 -2.28
C PRO A 404 27.11 -10.40 -1.52
N PRO A 405 26.60 -10.54 -0.28
CA PRO A 405 26.02 -9.44 0.52
C PRO A 405 26.90 -8.19 0.65
N LYS A 406 28.22 -8.37 0.68
CA LYS A 406 29.18 -7.25 0.74
C LYS A 406 29.15 -6.33 -0.49
N TRP A 407 28.57 -6.79 -1.60
CA TRP A 407 28.44 -6.04 -2.86
C TRP A 407 26.99 -5.66 -3.16
N SER A 408 26.03 -6.50 -2.81
CA SER A 408 24.61 -6.20 -3.03
C SER A 408 24.02 -5.29 -1.95
N GLY A 409 24.54 -5.37 -0.73
CA GLY A 409 23.91 -4.76 0.44
C GLY A 409 22.63 -5.47 0.89
N LEU A 410 22.24 -6.60 0.29
CA LEU A 410 21.10 -7.39 0.75
C LEU A 410 21.46 -8.15 2.02
N VAL A 411 20.54 -8.16 2.99
CA VAL A 411 20.66 -8.84 4.28
C VAL A 411 19.57 -9.90 4.38
N ASP A 412 19.98 -11.17 4.32
CA ASP A 412 19.08 -12.32 4.27
C ASP A 412 18.33 -12.53 5.60
N VAL A 413 17.00 -12.67 5.55
CA VAL A 413 16.15 -12.93 6.72
C VAL A 413 15.79 -14.41 6.72
N THR A 414 16.32 -15.16 7.67
CA THR A 414 16.25 -16.64 7.64
C THR A 414 15.42 -17.25 8.77
N GLU A 415 14.75 -16.43 9.57
CA GLU A 415 13.95 -16.86 10.72
C GLU A 415 12.55 -16.24 10.70
N GLY A 416 11.56 -17.01 11.20
CA GLY A 416 10.16 -16.59 11.29
C GLY A 416 9.31 -17.10 10.12
N ASP A 417 8.02 -16.77 10.17
CA ASP A 417 7.04 -17.12 9.14
C ASP A 417 5.89 -16.13 9.15
N ASN A 418 5.13 -16.08 8.05
CA ASN A 418 3.97 -15.22 7.93
C ASN A 418 2.62 -15.95 8.08
N SER A 419 2.55 -16.96 8.96
CA SER A 419 1.28 -17.60 9.28
C SER A 419 0.37 -16.63 10.03
N TRP A 420 -0.91 -16.60 9.69
CA TRP A 420 -1.88 -15.73 10.33
C TRP A 420 -3.28 -16.32 10.29
N ASP A 421 -4.11 -16.01 11.28
CA ASP A 421 -5.51 -16.47 11.40
C ASP A 421 -5.75 -17.94 10.99
N LYS A 422 -4.95 -18.85 11.55
CA LYS A 422 -4.98 -20.31 11.31
C LYS A 422 -4.59 -20.74 9.89
N VAL A 423 -4.24 -19.82 9.00
CA VAL A 423 -3.63 -20.12 7.70
C VAL A 423 -2.13 -20.28 7.91
N THR A 424 -1.63 -21.50 7.68
CA THR A 424 -0.18 -21.75 7.68
C THR A 424 0.46 -21.03 6.51
N GLY A 425 1.33 -20.06 6.80
CA GLY A 425 2.03 -19.26 5.80
C GLY A 425 3.29 -19.93 5.26
N TYR A 426 4.25 -19.10 4.90
CA TYR A 426 5.56 -19.46 4.38
C TYR A 426 6.63 -19.19 5.43
N GLN A 427 7.60 -20.09 5.49
CA GLN A 427 8.73 -19.98 6.42
C GLN A 427 9.86 -19.20 5.74
N ALA A 428 10.54 -18.36 6.52
CA ALA A 428 11.80 -17.76 6.11
C ALA A 428 12.83 -18.85 5.78
N ALA A 429 13.69 -18.58 4.80
CA ALA A 429 14.72 -19.51 4.40
C ALA A 429 15.96 -18.76 3.94
N LYS A 430 17.04 -19.50 3.62
CA LYS A 430 18.22 -18.89 3.04
C LYS A 430 17.94 -18.44 1.60
N GLY A 431 18.20 -17.18 1.30
CA GLY A 431 17.92 -16.57 0.01
C GLY A 431 16.44 -16.22 -0.13
N TYR A 432 15.96 -16.09 -1.36
CA TYR A 432 14.57 -15.67 -1.57
C TYR A 432 13.56 -16.63 -0.93
N ASP A 433 12.64 -16.09 -0.15
CA ASP A 433 11.45 -16.78 0.36
C ASP A 433 10.18 -15.91 0.23
N LEU A 434 9.02 -16.53 0.43
CA LEU A 434 7.70 -15.89 0.26
C LEU A 434 7.22 -15.14 1.52
N ALA A 435 8.06 -15.03 2.56
CA ALA A 435 7.72 -14.34 3.80
C ALA A 435 8.51 -13.03 3.97
N SER A 436 9.74 -12.98 3.44
CA SER A 436 10.64 -11.83 3.53
C SER A 436 11.28 -11.41 2.20
N GLY A 437 10.98 -12.11 1.11
CA GLY A 437 11.53 -11.80 -0.21
C GLY A 437 13.04 -12.00 -0.23
N LEU A 438 13.79 -11.00 -0.70
CA LEU A 438 15.25 -11.00 -0.68
C LEU A 438 15.86 -10.58 0.69
N GLY A 439 15.03 -10.37 1.71
CA GLY A 439 15.42 -9.90 3.03
C GLY A 439 15.40 -8.37 3.17
N THR A 440 16.26 -7.83 4.04
CA THR A 440 16.41 -6.39 4.31
C THR A 440 17.70 -5.83 3.66
N ILE A 441 18.15 -4.64 4.09
CA ILE A 441 19.31 -3.96 3.49
C ILE A 441 20.35 -3.46 4.51
N ASP A 442 21.60 -3.48 4.08
CA ASP A 442 22.64 -2.54 4.49
C ASP A 442 22.60 -1.38 3.49
N GLY A 443 21.90 -0.31 3.85
CA GLY A 443 21.56 0.82 2.98
C GLY A 443 22.78 1.48 2.34
N ALA A 444 23.87 1.67 3.08
CA ALA A 444 25.11 2.22 2.51
C ALA A 444 25.63 1.40 1.33
N LYS A 445 25.56 0.07 1.39
CA LYS A 445 25.99 -0.79 0.26
C LYS A 445 24.90 -0.88 -0.79
N PHE A 446 23.66 -1.06 -0.35
CA PHE A 446 22.51 -1.31 -1.21
C PHE A 446 22.21 -0.13 -2.12
N VAL A 447 22.22 1.11 -1.61
CA VAL A 447 21.98 2.32 -2.41
C VAL A 447 23.04 2.49 -3.50
N HIS A 448 24.32 2.26 -3.19
CA HIS A 448 25.40 2.29 -4.18
C HIS A 448 25.24 1.20 -5.24
N ALA A 449 24.95 -0.04 -4.82
CA ALA A 449 24.74 -1.17 -5.72
C ALA A 449 23.52 -0.96 -6.63
N LEU A 450 22.42 -0.49 -6.06
CA LEU A 450 21.17 -0.19 -6.76
C LEU A 450 21.32 1.02 -7.68
N ALA A 451 22.14 2.01 -7.36
CA ALA A 451 22.50 3.10 -8.28
C ALA A 451 23.49 2.63 -9.38
N GLY A 452 24.29 1.59 -9.12
CA GLY A 452 25.32 1.07 -10.03
C GLY A 452 26.62 1.87 -9.95
N ARG A 453 26.99 2.26 -8.73
CA ARG A 453 28.17 3.05 -8.42
C ARG A 453 29.22 2.26 -7.66
#